data_AF-A0A8H6JWT0-F1
#
_entry.id   AF-A0A8H6JWT0-F1
#
_cell.length_a   1.000
_cell.length_b   1.000
_cell.length_c   1.000
_cell.angle_alpha   90.00
_cell.angle_beta   90.00
_cell.angle_gamma   90.00
#
_symmetry.space_group_name_H-M   'P 1'
#
loop_
_entity.id
_entity.type
_entity.pdbx_description
1 polymer ?
#
loop_
_entity_poly.entity_id
_entity_poly.type
_entity_poly.pdbx_seq_one_letter_code
_entity_poly.pdbx_strand_id
1 'polypeptide(L)'
;QLLGLTPLLGKAFGIRLVTNSAVVQLAQNGGFDGLFIDLEHSSLSIDDAGRHCAAGLQLGITPFVRVPHQCGNGFVQRVLDGGAMGVVFPHIHDSDVAKAAVAISKYPPLGIRSMTGQLPLFNLRPTPVGTIVSETNPTGSSVILMIGTRRSVEEVEAIAAVDSVDVLLIGSNDLAIELGVPGNFASAEYRGALEAVSAACRKHGKKFGLAGVYDNPELQAWVVGELVHPRATRLGSPGVRGEGVRRGFGRGGGEDNEVENYG
;
A
#
# COMPACT_ATOMS: atom_id res chain seq x y z
N GLN A 1 21.19 -12.04 -16.57
CA GLN A 1 21.07 -10.58 -16.75
C GLN A 1 19.73 -10.31 -17.44
N LEU A 2 18.69 -10.10 -16.64
CA LEU A 2 17.36 -9.60 -17.01
C LEU A 2 16.72 -9.22 -15.67
N LEU A 3 17.16 -8.09 -15.11
CA LEU A 3 16.50 -7.43 -13.98
C LEU A 3 15.21 -6.81 -14.52
N GLY A 4 14.23 -7.67 -14.79
CA GLY A 4 12.87 -7.28 -15.11
C GLY A 4 12.22 -6.79 -13.83
N LEU A 5 12.05 -5.48 -13.70
CA LEU A 5 11.23 -4.84 -12.67
C LEU A 5 9.78 -5.28 -12.88
N THR A 6 9.41 -6.45 -12.37
CA THR A 6 8.03 -6.72 -12.00
C THR A 6 7.72 -5.75 -10.85
N PRO A 7 6.73 -4.83 -10.97
CA PRO A 7 6.28 -4.11 -9.78
C PRO A 7 6.02 -5.10 -8.65
N LEU A 8 6.66 -4.89 -7.49
CA LEU A 8 6.43 -5.73 -6.33
C LEU A 8 4.99 -5.49 -5.87
N LEU A 9 4.13 -6.49 -6.08
CA LEU A 9 2.81 -6.56 -5.43
C LEU A 9 3.06 -6.71 -3.93
N GLY A 10 2.68 -5.71 -3.14
CA GLY A 10 2.71 -5.79 -1.68
C GLY A 10 1.33 -6.16 -1.12
N LYS A 11 1.30 -7.10 -0.17
CA LYS A 11 0.09 -7.48 0.57
C LYS A 11 0.17 -6.94 1.99
N ALA A 12 -0.87 -6.24 2.43
CA ALA A 12 -0.97 -5.75 3.80
C ALA A 12 -2.00 -6.56 4.60
N PHE A 13 -1.67 -6.92 5.84
CA PHE A 13 -2.57 -7.59 6.77
C PHE A 13 -3.36 -6.57 7.60
N GLY A 14 -4.69 -6.61 7.53
CA GLY A 14 -5.56 -5.69 8.27
C GLY A 14 -5.70 -6.05 9.74
N ILE A 15 -5.46 -5.10 10.64
CA ILE A 15 -5.64 -5.25 12.09
C ILE A 15 -6.60 -4.17 12.59
N ARG A 16 -7.74 -4.59 13.13
CA ARG A 16 -8.81 -3.68 13.59
C ARG A 16 -9.35 -3.98 14.98
N LEU A 17 -9.35 -5.24 15.42
CA LEU A 17 -10.02 -5.62 16.68
C LEU A 17 -9.11 -6.39 17.64
N VAL A 18 -7.92 -6.81 17.19
CA VAL A 18 -7.00 -7.60 17.99
C VAL A 18 -5.96 -6.68 18.61
N THR A 19 -5.95 -6.59 19.94
CA THR A 19 -4.99 -5.75 20.69
C THR A 19 -3.67 -6.47 20.96
N ASN A 20 -3.65 -7.80 20.94
CA ASN A 20 -2.45 -8.60 21.18
C ASN A 20 -1.53 -8.61 19.94
N SER A 21 -0.28 -8.20 20.10
CA SER A 21 0.72 -8.09 19.02
C SER A 21 1.16 -9.44 18.44
N ALA A 22 0.81 -10.57 19.03
CA ALA A 22 1.02 -11.90 18.44
C ALA A 22 0.36 -12.04 17.05
N VAL A 23 -0.69 -11.25 16.76
CA VAL A 23 -1.30 -11.18 15.42
C VAL A 23 -0.31 -10.77 14.33
N VAL A 24 0.73 -10.01 14.67
CA VAL A 24 1.78 -9.59 13.73
C VAL A 24 2.64 -10.77 13.30
N GLN A 25 2.91 -11.73 14.18
CA GLN A 25 3.59 -12.97 13.81
C GLN A 25 2.73 -13.82 12.87
N LEU A 26 1.41 -13.85 13.08
CA LEU A 26 0.49 -14.52 12.15
C LEU A 26 0.53 -13.87 10.75
N ALA A 27 0.57 -12.53 10.69
CA ALA A 27 0.73 -11.81 9.44
C ALA A 27 2.07 -12.13 8.75
N GLN A 28 3.17 -12.15 9.50
CA GLN A 28 4.48 -12.51 8.95
C GLN A 28 4.50 -13.96 8.42
N ASN A 29 3.97 -14.92 9.19
CA ASN A 29 3.88 -16.33 8.78
C ASN A 29 2.99 -16.51 7.54
N GLY A 30 1.97 -15.66 7.40
CA GLY A 30 1.10 -15.60 6.22
C GLY A 30 1.75 -14.97 4.97
N GLY A 31 3.01 -14.53 5.07
CA GLY A 31 3.75 -13.94 3.97
C GLY A 31 3.19 -12.58 3.54
N PHE A 32 2.71 -11.78 4.49
CA PHE A 32 2.33 -10.38 4.26
C PHE A 32 3.56 -9.47 4.37
N ASP A 33 3.60 -8.42 3.55
CA ASP A 33 4.72 -7.48 3.44
C ASP A 33 4.56 -6.29 4.38
N GLY A 34 3.31 -5.98 4.74
CA GLY A 34 2.99 -4.88 5.64
C GLY A 34 1.78 -5.15 6.52
N LEU A 35 1.57 -4.25 7.48
CA LEU A 35 0.39 -4.19 8.32
C LEU A 35 -0.44 -2.98 7.92
N PHE A 36 -1.76 -3.16 7.91
CA PHE A 36 -2.72 -2.07 7.88
C PHE A 36 -3.42 -2.02 9.23
N ILE A 37 -2.90 -1.19 10.14
CA ILE A 37 -3.44 -1.01 11.48
C ILE A 37 -4.47 0.10 11.43
N ASP A 38 -5.72 -0.25 11.71
CA ASP A 38 -6.84 0.68 11.57
C ASP A 38 -7.17 1.33 12.91
N LEU A 39 -6.99 2.64 13.05
CA LEU A 39 -7.46 3.42 14.20
C LEU A 39 -8.77 4.18 13.92
N GLU A 40 -9.27 4.19 12.66
CA GLU A 40 -10.47 4.93 12.30
C GLU A 40 -11.75 4.16 12.61
N HIS A 41 -11.78 2.86 12.29
CA HIS A 41 -12.95 2.01 12.49
C HIS A 41 -12.66 0.85 13.45
N SER A 42 -12.04 1.13 14.58
CA SER A 42 -11.59 0.11 15.52
C SER A 42 -11.84 0.44 16.98
N SER A 43 -11.61 -0.56 17.83
CA SER A 43 -11.46 -0.42 19.28
C SER A 43 -10.00 -0.28 19.72
N LEU A 44 -9.06 -0.15 18.78
CA LEU A 44 -7.64 -0.08 19.09
C LEU A 44 -7.30 1.31 19.63
N SER A 45 -6.51 1.34 20.70
CA SER A 45 -5.86 2.57 21.16
C SER A 45 -4.60 2.85 20.34
N ILE A 46 -4.09 4.08 20.44
CA ILE A 46 -2.78 4.43 19.86
C ILE A 46 -1.63 3.59 20.44
N ASP A 47 -1.79 3.12 21.69
CA ASP A 47 -0.84 2.25 22.37
C ASP A 47 -0.87 0.82 21.80
N ASP A 48 -2.05 0.30 21.48
CA ASP A 48 -2.18 -0.97 20.74
C ASP A 48 -1.53 -0.88 19.35
N ALA A 49 -1.76 0.22 18.62
CA ALA A 49 -1.10 0.45 17.35
C ALA A 49 0.43 0.52 17.51
N GLY A 50 0.95 1.21 18.53
CA GLY A 50 2.38 1.25 18.83
C GLY A 50 2.98 -0.12 19.10
N ARG A 51 2.27 -0.99 19.85
CA ARG A 51 2.70 -2.39 20.09
C ARG A 51 2.76 -3.19 18.79
N HIS A 52 1.76 -3.06 17.92
CA HIS A 52 1.74 -3.71 16.61
C HIS A 52 2.86 -3.20 15.71
N CYS A 53 3.11 -1.89 15.69
CA CYS A 53 4.22 -1.28 14.95
C CYS A 53 5.57 -1.80 15.43
N ALA A 54 5.82 -1.81 16.75
CA ALA A 54 7.07 -2.31 17.31
C ALA A 54 7.31 -3.79 16.97
N ALA A 55 6.29 -4.64 17.08
CA ALA A 55 6.36 -6.04 16.65
C ALA A 55 6.63 -6.15 15.15
N GLY A 56 5.99 -5.30 14.34
CA GLY A 56 6.18 -5.29 12.88
C GLY A 56 7.61 -4.98 12.48
N LEU A 57 8.18 -3.93 13.06
CA LEU A 57 9.58 -3.54 12.85
C LEU A 57 10.57 -4.65 13.23
N GLN A 58 10.33 -5.35 14.34
CA GLN A 58 11.19 -6.47 14.78
C GLN A 58 11.09 -7.70 13.86
N LEU A 59 9.90 -7.95 13.31
CA LEU A 59 9.62 -9.09 12.43
C LEU A 59 9.89 -8.81 10.94
N GLY A 60 10.26 -7.58 10.60
CA GLY A 60 10.52 -7.16 9.21
C GLY A 60 9.26 -6.97 8.37
N ILE A 61 8.09 -6.75 8.99
CA ILE A 61 6.82 -6.45 8.32
C ILE A 61 6.46 -4.98 8.53
N THR A 62 6.23 -4.24 7.44
CA THR A 62 6.18 -2.76 7.50
C THR A 62 4.83 -2.27 8.05
N PRO A 63 4.78 -1.54 9.18
CA PRO A 63 3.51 -1.11 9.76
C PRO A 63 3.02 0.22 9.17
N PHE A 64 1.83 0.22 8.59
CA PHE A 64 1.08 1.41 8.24
C PHE A 64 -0.12 1.58 9.16
N VAL A 65 -0.40 2.81 9.56
CA VAL A 65 -1.51 3.13 10.47
C VAL A 65 -2.50 4.05 9.79
N ARG A 66 -3.76 3.64 9.68
CA ARG A 66 -4.86 4.54 9.33
C ARG A 66 -5.28 5.33 10.55
N VAL A 67 -5.22 6.65 10.46
CA VAL A 67 -5.62 7.55 11.54
C VAL A 67 -7.09 7.94 11.41
N PRO A 68 -7.77 8.30 12.51
CA PRO A 68 -9.10 8.89 12.43
C PRO A 68 -9.07 10.20 11.63
N HIS A 69 -10.16 10.49 10.91
CA HIS A 69 -10.33 11.78 10.25
C HIS A 69 -10.21 12.94 11.25
N GLN A 70 -9.52 14.01 10.85
CA GLN A 70 -9.35 15.25 11.64
C GLN A 70 -8.77 15.04 13.06
N CYS A 71 -7.98 13.99 13.29
CA CYS A 71 -7.35 13.71 14.58
C CYS A 71 -6.28 14.72 15.03
N GLY A 72 -5.84 15.61 14.13
CA GLY A 72 -4.89 16.68 14.39
C GLY A 72 -3.41 16.25 14.36
N ASN A 73 -2.52 17.24 14.19
CA ASN A 73 -1.08 17.02 13.94
C ASN A 73 -0.40 16.21 15.05
N GLY A 74 -0.74 16.49 16.31
CA GLY A 74 -0.17 15.80 17.46
C GLY A 74 -0.50 14.30 17.49
N PHE A 75 -1.67 13.90 16.99
CA PHE A 75 -2.03 12.49 16.90
C PHE A 75 -1.20 11.77 15.84
N VAL A 76 -1.08 12.36 14.65
CA VAL A 76 -0.25 11.84 13.55
C VAL A 76 1.21 11.73 13.96
N GLN A 77 1.74 12.75 14.66
CA GLN A 77 3.09 12.71 15.20
C GLN A 77 3.27 11.52 16.15
N ARG A 78 2.36 11.32 17.11
CA ARG A 78 2.44 10.20 18.06
C ARG A 78 2.36 8.83 17.38
N VAL A 79 1.59 8.71 16.30
CA VAL A 79 1.51 7.47 15.51
C VAL A 79 2.85 7.16 14.85
N LEU A 80 3.47 8.15 14.20
CA LEU A 80 4.79 7.97 13.58
C LEU A 80 5.90 7.78 14.63
N ASP A 81 5.86 8.51 15.74
CA ASP A 81 6.79 8.34 16.86
C ASP A 81 6.64 6.97 17.54
N GLY A 82 5.43 6.38 17.48
CA GLY A 82 5.12 5.02 17.92
C GLY A 82 5.63 3.91 16.99
N GLY A 83 6.32 4.25 15.90
CA GLY A 83 6.95 3.30 14.99
C GLY A 83 6.16 2.96 13.73
N ALA A 84 5.06 3.67 13.44
CA ALA A 84 4.44 3.57 12.13
C ALA A 84 5.41 4.04 11.05
N MET A 85 5.55 3.27 9.98
CA MET A 85 6.38 3.61 8.81
C MET A 85 5.66 4.48 7.80
N GLY A 86 4.36 4.65 7.97
CA GLY A 86 3.54 5.58 7.20
C GLY A 86 2.14 5.69 7.77
N VAL A 87 1.46 6.74 7.34
CA VAL A 87 0.11 7.09 7.78
C VAL A 87 -0.84 7.04 6.60
N VAL A 88 -1.95 6.34 6.80
CA VAL A 88 -3.08 6.31 5.88
C VAL A 88 -4.07 7.38 6.32
N PHE A 89 -4.26 8.39 5.48
CA PHE A 89 -5.19 9.48 5.69
C PHE A 89 -6.51 9.19 5.00
N PRO A 90 -7.62 9.04 5.75
CA PRO A 90 -8.94 8.85 5.17
C PRO A 90 -9.58 10.17 4.73
N HIS A 91 -10.65 10.07 3.94
CA HIS A 91 -11.49 11.20 3.52
C HIS A 91 -10.73 12.33 2.78
N ILE A 92 -9.76 11.96 1.92
CA ILE A 92 -9.07 12.89 1.04
C ILE A 92 -10.01 13.30 -0.09
N HIS A 93 -10.10 14.59 -0.37
CA HIS A 93 -11.02 15.12 -1.39
C HIS A 93 -10.42 16.19 -2.31
N ASP A 94 -9.25 16.75 -1.98
CA ASP A 94 -8.53 17.68 -2.85
C ASP A 94 -7.03 17.73 -2.53
N SER A 95 -6.29 18.49 -3.34
CA SER A 95 -4.84 18.66 -3.20
C SER A 95 -4.40 19.41 -1.95
N ASP A 96 -5.25 20.24 -1.35
CA ASP A 96 -4.88 21.03 -0.17
C ASP A 96 -4.90 20.15 1.08
N VAL A 97 -5.88 19.26 1.19
CA VAL A 97 -5.88 18.21 2.23
C VAL A 97 -4.69 17.26 2.05
N ALA A 98 -4.34 16.92 0.80
CA ALA A 98 -3.16 16.11 0.51
C ALA A 98 -1.85 16.78 0.94
N LYS A 99 -1.66 18.08 0.64
CA LYS A 99 -0.50 18.86 1.11
C LYS A 99 -0.46 18.95 2.63
N ALA A 100 -1.60 19.12 3.29
CA ALA A 100 -1.67 19.15 4.75
C ALA A 100 -1.22 17.81 5.36
N ALA A 101 -1.64 16.67 4.79
CA ALA A 101 -1.21 15.34 5.21
C ALA A 101 0.32 15.15 5.07
N VAL A 102 0.91 15.64 3.97
CA VAL A 102 2.37 15.65 3.78
C VAL A 102 3.06 16.49 4.84
N ALA A 103 2.59 17.74 5.01
CA ALA A 103 3.21 18.70 5.93
C ALA A 103 3.31 18.15 7.35
N ILE A 104 2.28 17.46 7.85
CA ILE A 104 2.27 16.94 9.23
C ILE A 104 3.03 15.61 9.39
N SER A 105 3.35 14.93 8.28
CA SER A 105 4.04 13.62 8.30
C SER A 105 5.56 13.74 8.13
N LYS A 106 6.03 14.79 7.45
CA LYS A 106 7.44 14.99 7.12
C LYS A 106 8.11 16.03 8.03
N TYR A 107 9.40 15.83 8.29
CA TYR A 107 10.26 16.84 8.92
C TYR A 107 10.64 17.94 7.92
N PRO A 108 11.04 19.14 8.40
CA PRO A 108 11.61 20.18 7.54
C PRO A 108 12.77 19.65 6.67
N PRO A 109 12.91 20.13 5.41
CA PRO A 109 12.12 21.19 4.77
C PRO A 109 10.82 20.72 4.11
N LEU A 110 10.51 19.42 4.13
CA LEU A 110 9.34 18.86 3.43
C LEU A 110 8.03 19.04 4.19
N GLY A 111 8.10 19.34 5.49
CA GLY A 111 6.94 19.50 6.35
C GLY A 111 7.27 20.20 7.65
N ILE A 112 6.40 20.00 8.63
CA ILE A 112 6.36 20.69 9.93
C ILE A 112 6.29 19.71 11.10
N ARG A 113 6.51 18.40 10.89
CA ARG A 113 6.53 17.41 11.97
C ARG A 113 7.58 17.81 13.02
N SER A 114 7.21 17.76 14.30
CA SER A 114 8.17 17.99 15.40
C SER A 114 8.93 16.70 15.70
N MET A 115 10.17 16.87 16.15
CA MET A 115 11.11 15.77 16.43
C MET A 115 11.12 15.46 17.93
N THR A 116 11.09 14.18 18.27
CA THR A 116 11.36 13.67 19.63
C THR A 116 12.78 13.09 19.69
N GLY A 117 13.12 12.40 20.78
CA GLY A 117 14.38 11.68 20.91
C GLY A 117 14.41 10.37 20.12
N GLN A 118 14.67 9.28 20.83
CA GLN A 118 14.81 7.94 20.26
C GLN A 118 13.49 7.45 19.63
N LEU A 119 13.55 6.89 18.41
CA LEU A 119 12.38 6.36 17.70
C LEU A 119 12.47 4.81 17.57
N PRO A 120 11.34 4.08 17.58
CA PRO A 120 11.31 2.63 17.38
C PRO A 120 11.97 2.17 16.09
N LEU A 121 11.84 2.95 15.00
CA LEU A 121 12.50 2.69 13.70
C LEU A 121 14.03 2.53 13.83
N PHE A 122 14.66 3.24 14.76
CA PHE A 122 16.10 3.14 15.02
C PHE A 122 16.44 2.21 16.19
N ASN A 123 15.53 1.29 16.53
CA ASN A 123 15.62 0.42 17.71
C ASN A 123 15.84 1.19 19.01
N LEU A 124 15.25 2.38 19.11
CA LEU A 124 15.40 3.30 20.23
C LEU A 124 16.87 3.64 20.56
N ARG A 125 17.80 3.51 19.60
CA ARG A 125 19.19 3.89 19.81
C ARG A 125 19.36 5.40 19.65
N PRO A 126 20.30 6.04 20.39
CA PRO A 126 20.70 7.40 20.11
C PRO A 126 21.12 7.52 18.64
N THR A 127 20.42 8.36 17.88
CA THR A 127 20.62 8.52 16.43
C THR A 127 20.76 10.00 16.12
N PRO A 128 21.76 10.42 15.32
CA PRO A 128 21.90 11.81 14.94
C PRO A 128 20.64 12.35 14.24
N VAL A 129 20.20 13.56 14.60
CA VAL A 129 18.99 14.18 14.04
C VAL A 129 19.02 14.25 12.52
N GLY A 130 20.19 14.56 11.94
CA GLY A 130 20.36 14.60 10.48
C GLY A 130 20.09 13.26 9.82
N THR A 131 20.55 12.16 10.42
CA THR A 131 20.29 10.78 9.96
C THR A 131 18.81 10.44 10.05
N ILE A 132 18.16 10.77 11.18
CA ILE A 132 16.73 10.54 11.36
C ILE A 132 15.97 11.21 10.21
N VAL A 133 16.18 12.52 10.00
CA VAL A 133 15.47 13.26 8.95
C VAL A 133 15.74 12.68 7.56
N SER A 134 17.01 12.38 7.23
CA SER A 134 17.38 11.87 5.90
C SER A 134 16.81 10.49 5.59
N GLU A 135 16.59 9.65 6.59
CA GLU A 135 16.07 8.28 6.40
C GLU A 135 14.54 8.23 6.52
N THR A 136 13.95 8.97 7.47
CA THR A 136 12.50 8.92 7.70
C THR A 136 11.71 9.66 6.64
N ASN A 137 12.15 10.85 6.20
CA ASN A 137 11.40 11.61 5.21
C ASN A 137 11.13 10.83 3.91
N PRO A 138 12.12 10.12 3.31
CA PRO A 138 11.86 9.36 2.09
C PRO A 138 11.19 8.02 2.34
N THR A 139 11.43 7.34 3.48
CA THR A 139 11.03 5.92 3.63
C THR A 139 10.39 5.55 4.98
N GLY A 140 10.58 6.33 6.03
CA GLY A 140 10.08 6.06 7.39
C GLY A 140 8.92 6.94 7.83
N SER A 141 8.21 7.57 6.90
CA SER A 141 6.98 8.33 7.14
C SER A 141 6.13 8.44 5.88
N SER A 142 5.86 7.32 5.22
CA SER A 142 5.08 7.30 3.98
C SER A 142 3.70 7.96 4.15
N VAL A 143 3.29 8.73 3.16
CA VAL A 143 1.99 9.42 3.13
C VAL A 143 1.08 8.67 2.15
N ILE A 144 0.06 8.02 2.70
CA ILE A 144 -0.89 7.21 1.96
C ILE A 144 -2.24 7.94 2.01
N LEU A 145 -2.76 8.32 0.85
CA LEU A 145 -4.01 9.07 0.74
C LEU A 145 -5.13 8.15 0.30
N MET A 146 -6.17 8.02 1.12
CA MET A 146 -7.30 7.16 0.78
C MET A 146 -8.31 7.90 -0.11
N ILE A 147 -8.52 7.39 -1.31
CA ILE A 147 -9.49 7.86 -2.30
C ILE A 147 -10.79 7.09 -2.08
N GLY A 148 -11.80 7.79 -1.57
CA GLY A 148 -13.05 7.19 -1.08
C GLY A 148 -14.32 7.92 -1.49
N THR A 149 -14.24 8.98 -2.30
CA THR A 149 -15.40 9.81 -2.67
C THR A 149 -15.41 10.13 -4.16
N ARG A 150 -16.57 10.52 -4.71
CA ARG A 150 -16.65 10.98 -6.11
C ARG A 150 -15.73 12.17 -6.38
N ARG A 151 -15.74 13.17 -5.48
CA ARG A 151 -14.89 14.35 -5.55
C ARG A 151 -13.40 14.00 -5.59
N SER A 152 -12.98 13.02 -4.78
CA SER A 152 -11.58 12.58 -4.76
C SER A 152 -11.12 11.95 -6.08
N VAL A 153 -12.04 11.34 -6.84
CA VAL A 153 -11.75 10.81 -8.19
C VAL A 153 -11.68 11.94 -9.21
N GLU A 154 -12.56 12.94 -9.12
CA GLU A 154 -12.55 14.13 -9.99
C GLU A 154 -11.26 14.95 -9.81
N GLU A 155 -10.78 15.07 -8.56
CA GLU A 155 -9.56 15.81 -8.19
C GLU A 155 -8.28 14.95 -8.22
N VAL A 156 -8.37 13.69 -8.63
CA VAL A 156 -7.28 12.71 -8.42
C VAL A 156 -5.96 13.13 -9.07
N GLU A 157 -6.01 13.82 -10.19
CA GLU A 157 -4.82 14.35 -10.87
C GLU A 157 -4.08 15.40 -10.03
N ALA A 158 -4.82 16.32 -9.40
CA ALA A 158 -4.24 17.33 -8.53
C ALA A 158 -3.72 16.73 -7.22
N ILE A 159 -4.44 15.74 -6.68
CA ILE A 159 -4.00 14.98 -5.49
C ILE A 159 -2.72 14.19 -5.78
N ALA A 160 -2.69 13.47 -6.91
CA ALA A 160 -1.54 12.68 -7.34
C ALA A 160 -0.32 13.55 -7.66
N ALA A 161 -0.49 14.81 -8.07
CA ALA A 161 0.61 15.73 -8.34
C ALA A 161 1.33 16.25 -7.08
N VAL A 162 0.79 16.01 -5.88
CA VAL A 162 1.41 16.51 -4.64
C VAL A 162 2.71 15.76 -4.35
N ASP A 163 3.78 16.53 -4.15
CA ASP A 163 5.10 16.00 -3.77
C ASP A 163 5.05 15.30 -2.41
N SER A 164 5.87 14.26 -2.25
CA SER A 164 5.95 13.45 -1.03
C SER A 164 4.67 12.68 -0.63
N VAL A 165 3.63 12.68 -1.47
CA VAL A 165 2.61 11.63 -1.47
C VAL A 165 3.20 10.38 -2.10
N ASP A 166 3.06 9.24 -1.44
CA ASP A 166 3.66 7.98 -1.86
C ASP A 166 2.64 7.05 -2.53
N VAL A 167 1.43 6.98 -1.97
CA VAL A 167 0.41 6.01 -2.36
C VAL A 167 -0.97 6.67 -2.44
N LEU A 168 -1.72 6.39 -3.50
CA LEU A 168 -3.17 6.57 -3.51
C LEU A 168 -3.83 5.22 -3.29
N LEU A 169 -4.60 5.11 -2.21
CA LEU A 169 -5.22 3.88 -1.75
C LEU A 169 -6.73 3.97 -1.94
N ILE A 170 -7.35 3.05 -2.68
CA ILE A 170 -8.81 3.03 -2.82
C ILE A 170 -9.45 2.56 -1.51
N GLY A 171 -10.35 3.38 -0.96
CA GLY A 171 -11.28 3.00 0.11
C GLY A 171 -12.57 2.45 -0.49
N SER A 172 -12.61 1.16 -0.78
CA SER A 172 -13.60 0.61 -1.73
C SER A 172 -15.06 0.75 -1.30
N ASN A 173 -15.36 0.51 -0.01
CA ASN A 173 -16.73 0.58 0.48
C ASN A 173 -17.28 2.00 0.40
N ASP A 174 -16.53 2.99 0.90
CA ASP A 174 -16.93 4.40 0.86
C ASP A 174 -17.06 4.88 -0.59
N LEU A 175 -16.09 4.53 -1.45
CA LEU A 175 -16.13 4.92 -2.85
C LEU A 175 -17.35 4.34 -3.57
N ALA A 176 -17.67 3.07 -3.35
CA ALA A 176 -18.84 2.44 -3.96
C ALA A 176 -20.15 3.09 -3.48
N ILE A 177 -20.24 3.47 -2.20
CA ILE A 177 -21.39 4.22 -1.64
C ILE A 177 -21.51 5.59 -2.32
N GLU A 178 -20.41 6.34 -2.38
CA GLU A 178 -20.34 7.69 -2.98
C GLU A 178 -20.64 7.70 -4.48
N LEU A 179 -20.34 6.60 -5.17
CA LEU A 179 -20.67 6.43 -6.57
C LEU A 179 -22.12 5.98 -6.81
N GLY A 180 -22.88 5.65 -5.76
CA GLY A 180 -24.26 5.19 -5.85
C GLY A 180 -24.40 3.69 -6.17
N VAL A 181 -23.34 2.90 -5.95
CA VAL A 181 -23.25 1.47 -6.30
C VAL A 181 -22.77 0.63 -5.10
N PRO A 182 -23.40 0.77 -3.90
CA PRO A 182 -22.91 0.14 -2.67
C PRO A 182 -22.77 -1.38 -2.81
N GLY A 183 -21.58 -1.90 -2.51
CA GLY A 183 -21.23 -3.33 -2.62
C GLY A 183 -21.11 -3.86 -4.05
N ASN A 184 -21.46 -3.09 -5.08
CA ASN A 184 -21.34 -3.48 -6.48
C ASN A 184 -20.00 -3.04 -7.08
N PHE A 185 -18.95 -3.77 -6.74
CA PHE A 185 -17.58 -3.54 -7.26
C PHE A 185 -17.37 -3.97 -8.72
N ALA A 186 -18.38 -4.59 -9.34
CA ALA A 186 -18.36 -4.94 -10.76
C ALA A 186 -18.90 -3.81 -11.66
N SER A 187 -19.52 -2.78 -11.06
CA SER A 187 -20.11 -1.66 -11.80
C SER A 187 -19.08 -0.89 -12.64
N ALA A 188 -19.54 -0.34 -13.76
CA ALA A 188 -18.70 0.48 -14.63
C ALA A 188 -18.23 1.75 -13.92
N GLU A 189 -19.06 2.31 -13.04
CA GLU A 189 -18.78 3.48 -12.24
C GLU A 189 -17.61 3.24 -11.29
N TYR A 190 -17.66 2.14 -10.52
CA TYR A 190 -16.58 1.78 -9.60
C TYR A 190 -15.29 1.44 -10.34
N ARG A 191 -15.36 0.58 -11.38
CA ARG A 191 -14.17 0.21 -12.16
C ARG A 191 -13.53 1.39 -12.88
N GLY A 192 -14.35 2.27 -13.45
CA GLY A 192 -13.86 3.51 -14.09
C GLY A 192 -13.16 4.44 -13.10
N ALA A 193 -13.63 4.51 -11.85
CA ALA A 193 -12.94 5.25 -10.80
C ALA A 193 -11.56 4.64 -10.47
N LEU A 194 -11.46 3.32 -10.36
CA LEU A 194 -10.19 2.63 -10.13
C LEU A 194 -9.20 2.87 -11.29
N GLU A 195 -9.68 2.84 -12.53
CA GLU A 195 -8.89 3.14 -13.73
C GLU A 195 -8.35 4.58 -13.72
N ALA A 196 -9.19 5.56 -13.40
CA ALA A 196 -8.80 6.96 -13.31
C ALA A 196 -7.70 7.18 -12.25
N VAL A 197 -7.88 6.61 -11.06
CA VAL A 197 -6.89 6.72 -9.97
C VAL A 197 -5.58 6.04 -10.36
N SER A 198 -5.66 4.85 -10.95
CA SER A 198 -4.48 4.12 -11.45
C SER A 198 -3.71 4.90 -12.52
N ALA A 199 -4.43 5.57 -13.44
CA ALA A 199 -3.81 6.40 -14.47
C ALA A 199 -3.08 7.61 -13.87
N ALA A 200 -3.71 8.31 -12.91
CA ALA A 200 -3.07 9.42 -12.20
C ALA A 200 -1.84 8.95 -11.41
N CYS A 201 -1.92 7.80 -10.72
CA CYS A 201 -0.78 7.20 -10.05
C CYS A 201 0.40 6.97 -11.01
N ARG A 202 0.17 6.35 -12.16
CA ARG A 202 1.22 6.12 -13.16
C ARG A 202 1.84 7.42 -13.66
N LYS A 203 1.01 8.41 -13.98
CA LYS A 203 1.45 9.70 -14.52
C LYS A 203 2.35 10.47 -13.55
N HIS A 204 2.03 10.42 -12.25
CA HIS A 204 2.75 11.17 -11.21
C HIS A 204 3.71 10.30 -10.37
N GLY A 205 3.98 9.07 -10.81
CA GLY A 205 4.92 8.17 -10.14
C GLY A 205 4.48 7.68 -8.76
N LYS A 206 3.17 7.67 -8.48
CA LYS A 206 2.60 7.19 -7.20
C LYS A 206 2.31 5.70 -7.25
N LYS A 207 2.29 5.06 -6.09
CA LYS A 207 1.79 3.68 -5.99
C LYS A 207 0.26 3.69 -5.93
N PHE A 208 -0.35 2.73 -6.62
CA PHE A 208 -1.77 2.45 -6.53
C PHE A 208 -1.99 1.34 -5.49
N GLY A 209 -2.98 1.51 -4.62
CA GLY A 209 -3.41 0.49 -3.66
C GLY A 209 -4.92 0.28 -3.68
N LEU A 210 -5.35 -0.90 -3.25
CA LEU A 210 -6.76 -1.27 -3.08
C LEU A 210 -6.99 -1.79 -1.66
N ALA A 211 -7.95 -1.22 -0.94
CA ALA A 211 -8.38 -1.70 0.37
C ALA A 211 -9.90 -1.91 0.42
N GLY A 212 -10.37 -2.75 1.35
CA GLY A 212 -11.80 -2.93 1.62
C GLY A 212 -12.53 -3.96 0.76
N VAL A 213 -11.82 -4.72 -0.08
CA VAL A 213 -12.37 -5.87 -0.83
C VAL A 213 -11.50 -7.11 -0.61
N TYR A 214 -11.89 -7.96 0.34
CA TYR A 214 -11.07 -9.07 0.82
C TYR A 214 -11.42 -10.42 0.19
N ASP A 215 -12.68 -10.59 -0.21
CA ASP A 215 -13.31 -11.83 -0.65
C ASP A 215 -13.63 -11.86 -2.16
N ASN A 216 -13.00 -10.97 -2.94
CA ASN A 216 -13.20 -10.88 -4.39
C ASN A 216 -11.89 -11.12 -5.16
N PRO A 217 -11.46 -12.39 -5.32
CA PRO A 217 -10.21 -12.71 -6.00
C PRO A 217 -10.23 -12.31 -7.49
N GLU A 218 -11.38 -12.30 -8.14
CA GLU A 218 -11.51 -11.88 -9.54
C GLU A 218 -11.22 -10.39 -9.73
N LEU A 219 -11.80 -9.54 -8.86
CA LEU A 219 -11.50 -8.12 -8.87
C LEU A 219 -10.02 -7.89 -8.55
N GLN A 220 -9.47 -8.56 -7.53
CA GLN A 220 -8.06 -8.44 -7.16
C GLN A 220 -7.15 -8.82 -8.33
N ALA A 221 -7.43 -9.94 -9.02
CA ALA A 221 -6.67 -10.37 -10.18
C ALA A 221 -6.76 -9.37 -11.35
N TRP A 222 -7.95 -8.82 -11.62
CA TRP A 222 -8.14 -7.77 -12.62
C TRP A 222 -7.35 -6.50 -12.27
N VAL A 223 -7.43 -6.01 -11.03
CA VAL A 223 -6.68 -4.84 -10.59
C VAL A 223 -5.18 -5.04 -10.75
N VAL A 224 -4.65 -6.19 -10.30
CA VAL A 224 -3.22 -6.51 -10.45
C VAL A 224 -2.83 -6.56 -11.93
N GLY A 225 -3.60 -7.28 -12.76
CA GLY A 225 -3.26 -7.53 -14.17
C GLY A 225 -3.49 -6.34 -15.12
N GLU A 226 -4.43 -5.46 -14.82
CA GLU A 226 -4.83 -4.38 -15.74
C GLU A 226 -4.44 -2.99 -15.22
N LEU A 227 -4.44 -2.76 -13.90
CA LEU A 227 -4.20 -1.43 -13.33
C LEU A 227 -2.78 -1.26 -12.81
N VAL A 228 -2.25 -2.27 -12.13
CA VAL A 228 -0.89 -2.22 -11.55
C VAL A 228 0.15 -2.69 -12.55
N HIS A 229 -0.15 -3.76 -13.29
CA HIS A 229 0.71 -4.35 -14.31
C HIS A 229 0.01 -4.40 -15.66
N PRO A 230 -0.42 -3.26 -16.23
CA PRO A 230 -1.11 -3.26 -17.50
C PRO A 230 -0.28 -4.09 -18.48
N ARG A 231 -0.81 -5.24 -18.88
CA ARG A 231 -0.18 -6.07 -19.89
C ARG A 231 0.03 -5.14 -21.06
N ALA A 232 1.29 -4.91 -21.45
CA ALA A 232 1.60 -4.08 -22.60
C ALA A 232 0.67 -4.55 -23.72
N THR A 233 -0.29 -3.70 -24.08
CA THR A 233 -1.26 -3.99 -25.12
C THR A 233 -0.42 -4.39 -26.32
N ARG A 234 -0.73 -5.55 -26.91
CA ARG A 234 -0.17 -5.95 -28.19
C ARG A 234 -0.55 -4.85 -29.18
N LEU A 235 0.32 -3.86 -29.33
CA LEU A 235 0.37 -3.06 -30.54
C LEU A 235 0.62 -4.08 -31.65
N GLY A 236 -0.46 -4.38 -32.39
CA GLY A 236 -0.42 -5.29 -33.53
C GLY A 236 0.66 -4.81 -34.48
N SER A 237 1.81 -5.48 -34.43
CA SER A 237 2.80 -5.37 -35.49
C SER A 237 2.30 -6.25 -36.64
N PRO A 238 2.27 -5.75 -37.89
CA PRO A 238 1.79 -6.52 -39.03
C PRO A 238 2.62 -7.80 -39.17
N GLY A 239 1.94 -8.92 -39.39
CA GLY A 239 2.54 -10.24 -39.38
C GLY A 239 3.75 -10.36 -40.31
N VAL A 240 4.88 -10.77 -39.75
CA VAL A 240 5.93 -11.45 -40.50
C VAL A 240 5.77 -12.94 -40.21
N ARG A 241 5.24 -13.66 -41.20
CA ARG A 241 5.23 -15.13 -41.24
C ARG A 241 6.69 -15.59 -41.26
N GLY A 242 7.17 -16.08 -40.11
CA GLY A 242 8.43 -16.80 -40.02
C GLY A 242 8.17 -18.28 -40.29
N GLU A 243 8.67 -18.74 -41.43
CA GLU A 243 8.69 -20.14 -41.86
C GLU A 243 9.37 -21.05 -40.85
N GLY A 244 8.88 -22.28 -40.79
CA GLY A 244 9.23 -23.25 -39.75
C GLY A 244 10.64 -23.81 -39.87
N VAL A 245 11.18 -24.18 -38.71
CA VAL A 245 12.23 -25.20 -38.62
C VAL A 245 11.80 -26.20 -37.55
N ARG A 246 11.43 -27.40 -38.03
CA ARG A 246 11.27 -28.59 -37.20
C ARG A 246 12.65 -29.03 -36.70
N ARG A 247 12.79 -29.29 -35.40
CA ARG A 247 13.79 -30.21 -34.87
C ARG A 247 13.11 -31.16 -33.90
N GLY A 248 13.07 -32.44 -34.28
CA GLY A 248 12.69 -33.54 -33.42
C GLY A 248 13.91 -34.15 -32.74
N PHE A 249 13.72 -34.58 -31.51
CA PHE A 249 14.42 -35.64 -30.76
C PHE A 249 13.41 -35.99 -29.65
N GLY A 250 12.99 -37.22 -29.38
CA GLY A 250 13.71 -38.49 -29.37
C GLY A 250 13.54 -39.05 -27.95
N ARG A 251 12.75 -40.12 -27.79
CA ARG A 251 12.31 -40.74 -26.52
C ARG A 251 13.43 -41.41 -25.72
N GLY A 252 13.22 -41.51 -24.41
CA GLY A 252 13.77 -42.48 -23.45
C GLY A 252 13.59 -41.89 -22.04
N GLY A 253 13.00 -42.51 -21.01
CA GLY A 253 12.71 -43.90 -20.69
C GLY A 253 13.28 -44.19 -19.28
N GLY A 254 12.44 -44.66 -18.34
CA GLY A 254 12.79 -45.11 -16.97
C GLY A 254 12.34 -44.12 -15.87
N GLU A 255 11.26 -44.36 -15.13
CA GLU A 255 11.05 -45.32 -14.01
C GLU A 255 11.74 -44.92 -12.68
N ASP A 256 10.87 -44.63 -11.71
CA ASP A 256 10.83 -45.11 -10.32
C ASP A 256 11.49 -44.39 -9.12
N ASN A 257 10.67 -44.43 -8.05
CA ASN A 257 10.90 -44.35 -6.60
C ASN A 257 10.94 -42.97 -5.93
N GLU A 258 9.89 -42.62 -5.20
CA GLU A 258 9.55 -42.95 -3.79
C GLU A 258 10.20 -41.97 -2.80
N VAL A 259 9.38 -41.13 -2.17
CA VAL A 259 9.02 -41.11 -0.73
C VAL A 259 10.10 -40.47 0.16
N GLU A 260 9.76 -39.32 0.73
CA GLU A 260 9.85 -39.04 2.18
C GLU A 260 9.27 -37.64 2.47
N ASN A 261 8.09 -37.60 3.11
CA ASN A 261 7.55 -36.40 3.75
C ASN A 261 7.58 -36.64 5.26
N TYR A 262 8.40 -35.86 5.96
CA TYR A 262 8.40 -35.76 7.42
C TYR A 262 7.23 -34.88 7.86
N GLY A 263 6.58 -35.31 8.96
CA GLY A 263 5.51 -34.57 9.64
C GLY A 263 5.99 -33.46 10.55
#